data_AF-A0A0G2ADB5-F1
#
_entry.id   AF-A0A0G2ADB5-F1
#
_cell.length_a   1.000
_cell.length_b   1.000
_cell.length_c   1.000
_cell.angle_alpha   90.00
_cell.angle_beta   90.00
_cell.angle_gamma   90.00
#
_symmetry.space_group_name_H-M   'P 1'
#
loop_
_entity.id
_entity.type
_entity.pdbx_description
1 polymer ?
#
loop_
_entity_poly.entity_id
_entity_poly.type
_entity_poly.pdbx_seq_one_letter_code
_entity_poly.pdbx_strand_id
1 'polypeptide(L)'
;MSKKLLIVESPTKARTIGHYLGKDYTVLASVGHVRDLPKSNKDAVDIEGGFIPRYVIPAEKREVIAKIERAAEKADDIYLATDPDREGEAIAWHIAEIIKNNSGSTKHEARNTKSIKRVVYHEITKEAIEEALAHPRAIDEHLRQAQEARRVLDRIVGYDLSGLIWKKVRYGLSAGRVQSPALRILAEREREIQAFLPVPYFVLSALFKSKTGEVTTTCVEQPATSEEAERIVQAGRSAAWSVGDITEKDEERNPRPPFITSTLQQTASTRLGFAPSRTMRAAQKLYEAGHITYMRTDSVNLGKEAVTKMAGVVENLFGKEYLHVRVYTTTSKNAQEAHEAIRPTDPSHARAGATPDETQLYELIRTRALASQMAPARIMRSSVTAKADARIPFFTANGSRVLFPGWLALDTAARGEDVELPKLAVGDALALLSLGSEEKQTEPPNRYTEAGLIKELEKRGIGRPSTYASIMKTIADRGYVDKVGRSLQPTATGMVVSGWLEENFPTYVSDTFTAEMENELDEIARGERGYTETLKAFYGPFEKEVRAGDKLPKATSLGDAGAAFPCPLCN
;
A
#
# COMPACT_ATOMS: atom_id res chain seq x y z
N MET A 1 2.49 36.32 -28.43
CA MET A 1 1.74 35.15 -28.95
C MET A 1 2.48 33.92 -28.47
N SER A 2 1.91 33.11 -27.57
CA SER A 2 2.57 31.88 -27.12
C SER A 2 2.43 30.82 -28.19
N LYS A 3 3.54 30.19 -28.59
CA LYS A 3 3.55 29.16 -29.64
C LYS A 3 3.25 27.75 -29.11
N LYS A 4 3.37 27.52 -27.79
CA LYS A 4 3.28 26.17 -27.21
C LYS A 4 2.27 26.11 -26.05
N LEU A 5 1.40 25.10 -26.06
CA LEU A 5 0.48 24.77 -24.97
C LEU A 5 0.95 23.50 -24.27
N LEU A 6 1.00 23.52 -22.94
CA LEU A 6 1.26 22.35 -22.11
C LEU A 6 0.09 22.11 -21.16
N ILE A 7 -0.40 20.88 -21.09
CA ILE A 7 -1.58 20.51 -20.28
C ILE A 7 -1.17 19.44 -19.26
N VAL A 8 -1.47 19.70 -17.99
CA VAL A 8 -1.23 18.81 -16.84
C VAL A 8 -2.56 18.53 -16.10
N GLU A 9 -2.57 17.65 -15.10
CA GLU A 9 -3.82 17.34 -14.40
C GLU A 9 -4.18 18.34 -13.31
N SER A 10 -3.22 18.99 -12.67
CA SER A 10 -3.52 19.79 -11.48
C SER A 10 -3.02 21.23 -11.57
N PRO A 11 -3.74 22.19 -10.95
CA PRO A 11 -3.31 23.59 -10.94
C PRO A 11 -1.95 23.81 -10.26
N THR A 12 -1.58 22.98 -9.29
CA THR A 12 -0.28 23.08 -8.63
C THR A 12 0.84 22.72 -9.60
N LYS A 13 0.75 21.58 -10.31
CA LYS A 13 1.72 21.23 -11.36
C LYS A 13 1.84 22.33 -12.41
N ALA A 14 0.70 22.89 -12.83
CA ALA A 14 0.68 23.93 -13.85
C ALA A 14 1.48 25.17 -13.43
N ARG A 15 1.37 25.57 -12.15
CA ARG A 15 2.18 26.66 -11.59
C ARG A 15 3.65 26.30 -11.48
N THR A 16 3.98 25.13 -10.94
CA THR A 16 5.37 24.67 -10.76
C THR A 16 6.10 24.59 -12.10
N ILE A 17 5.51 23.91 -13.09
CA ILE A 17 6.08 23.77 -14.44
C ILE A 17 6.10 25.10 -15.18
N GLY A 18 5.05 25.93 -15.03
CA GLY A 18 5.01 27.27 -15.61
C GLY A 18 6.15 28.17 -15.12
N HIS A 19 6.63 27.99 -13.88
CA HIS A 19 7.79 28.70 -13.37
C HIS A 19 9.09 28.31 -14.09
N TYR A 20 9.27 27.03 -14.43
CA TYR A 20 10.45 26.54 -15.14
C TYR A 20 10.46 26.94 -16.62
N LEU A 21 9.32 26.90 -17.29
CA LEU A 21 9.21 27.10 -18.74
C LEU A 21 9.06 28.57 -19.17
N GLY A 22 8.71 29.46 -18.24
CA GLY A 22 8.60 30.89 -18.53
C GLY A 22 7.46 31.24 -19.50
N LYS A 23 7.64 32.33 -20.27
CA LYS A 23 6.57 32.95 -21.09
C LYS A 23 6.32 32.25 -22.43
N ASP A 24 7.20 31.34 -22.84
CA ASP A 24 7.09 30.64 -24.13
C ASP A 24 5.98 29.57 -24.13
N TYR A 25 5.58 29.12 -22.94
CA TYR A 25 4.55 28.11 -22.74
C TYR A 25 3.31 28.70 -22.08
N THR A 26 2.14 28.32 -22.58
CA THR A 26 0.89 28.43 -21.82
C THR A 26 0.66 27.09 -21.12
N VAL A 27 0.63 27.10 -19.79
CA VAL A 27 0.45 25.88 -19.00
C VAL A 27 -0.95 25.85 -18.37
N LEU A 28 -1.75 24.84 -18.72
CA LEU A 28 -3.13 24.67 -18.24
C LEU A 28 -3.31 23.37 -17.46
N ALA A 29 -4.32 23.32 -16.59
CA ALA A 29 -4.69 22.14 -15.83
C ALA A 29 -6.05 21.59 -16.26
N SER A 30 -6.16 20.27 -16.46
CA SER A 30 -7.43 19.58 -16.75
C SER A 30 -8.29 19.31 -15.50
N VAL A 31 -7.68 19.45 -14.32
CA VAL A 31 -8.28 19.16 -13.02
C VAL A 31 -8.67 17.67 -12.91
N GLY A 32 -7.82 16.77 -13.40
CA GLY A 32 -8.07 15.33 -13.49
C GLY A 32 -8.79 14.92 -14.78
N HIS A 33 -9.64 13.88 -14.70
CA HIS A 33 -10.41 13.36 -15.84
C HIS A 33 -11.35 14.42 -16.44
N VAL A 34 -11.39 14.49 -17.77
CA VAL A 34 -12.24 15.42 -18.55
C VAL A 34 -13.45 14.74 -19.18
N ARG A 35 -13.42 13.40 -19.28
CA ARG A 35 -14.54 12.55 -19.70
C ARG A 35 -14.70 11.40 -18.72
N ASP A 36 -15.90 10.86 -18.61
CA ASP A 36 -16.18 9.62 -17.87
C ASP A 36 -17.34 8.87 -18.52
N LEU A 37 -17.58 7.64 -18.09
CA LEU A 37 -18.76 6.86 -18.45
C LEU A 37 -20.04 7.50 -17.85
N PRO A 38 -21.18 7.49 -18.57
CA PRO A 38 -22.47 7.90 -18.05
C PRO A 38 -22.80 7.28 -16.69
N LYS A 39 -23.61 7.97 -15.88
CA LYS A 39 -24.09 7.43 -14.59
C LYS A 39 -24.99 6.21 -14.77
N SER A 40 -25.82 6.21 -15.82
CA SER A 40 -26.68 5.08 -16.19
C SER A 40 -25.86 4.03 -16.93
N ASN A 41 -26.05 2.74 -16.59
CA ASN A 41 -25.33 1.66 -17.25
C ASN A 41 -25.91 1.29 -18.63
N LYS A 42 -27.19 1.62 -18.90
CA LYS A 42 -27.89 1.23 -20.15
C LYS A 42 -27.13 1.64 -21.42
N ASP A 43 -26.38 2.74 -21.36
CA ASP A 43 -25.66 3.31 -22.50
C ASP A 43 -24.16 3.50 -22.22
N ALA A 44 -23.62 2.86 -21.19
CA ALA A 44 -22.25 3.14 -20.75
C ALA A 44 -21.18 2.38 -21.55
N VAL A 45 -21.47 1.12 -21.90
CA VAL A 45 -20.54 0.24 -22.61
C VAL A 45 -21.35 -0.54 -23.63
N ASP A 46 -20.95 -0.46 -24.90
CA ASP A 46 -21.46 -1.31 -25.98
C ASP A 46 -20.74 -2.65 -25.94
N ILE A 47 -21.37 -3.64 -25.29
CA ILE A 47 -20.81 -4.97 -25.10
C ILE A 47 -20.80 -5.76 -26.41
N GLU A 48 -21.87 -5.65 -27.21
CA GLU A 48 -22.01 -6.38 -28.48
C GLU A 48 -21.00 -5.87 -29.53
N GLY A 49 -20.74 -4.56 -29.55
CA GLY A 49 -19.73 -3.93 -30.40
C GLY A 49 -18.27 -4.15 -29.98
N GLY A 50 -18.01 -4.96 -28.95
CA GLY A 50 -16.65 -5.26 -28.49
C GLY A 50 -16.20 -4.45 -27.27
N PHE A 51 -17.14 -4.18 -26.35
CA PHE A 51 -16.92 -3.44 -25.10
C PHE A 51 -16.48 -1.99 -25.30
N ILE A 52 -17.12 -1.29 -26.24
CA ILE A 52 -16.78 0.10 -26.57
C ILE A 52 -17.40 1.04 -25.51
N PRO A 53 -16.58 1.78 -24.73
CA PRO A 53 -17.11 2.72 -23.75
C PRO A 53 -17.70 3.97 -24.41
N ARG A 54 -18.86 4.41 -23.92
CA ARG A 54 -19.42 5.72 -24.28
C ARG A 54 -18.93 6.75 -23.28
N TYR A 55 -18.07 7.66 -23.73
CA TYR A 55 -17.58 8.75 -22.89
C TYR A 55 -18.47 10.00 -23.00
N VAL A 56 -18.79 10.60 -21.85
CA VAL A 56 -19.50 11.88 -21.75
C VAL A 56 -18.66 12.90 -20.99
N ILE A 57 -18.91 14.18 -21.27
CA ILE A 57 -18.27 15.30 -20.56
C ILE A 57 -19.11 15.61 -19.30
N PRO A 58 -18.54 15.46 -18.08
CA PRO A 58 -19.22 15.90 -16.86
C PRO A 58 -19.51 17.40 -16.88
N ALA A 59 -20.62 17.84 -16.30
CA ALA A 59 -21.07 19.23 -16.37
C ALA A 59 -20.04 20.20 -15.79
N GLU A 60 -19.41 19.80 -14.69
CA GLU A 60 -18.35 20.53 -13.98
C GLU A 60 -17.04 20.65 -14.77
N LYS A 61 -16.88 19.91 -15.88
CA LYS A 61 -15.66 19.94 -16.73
C LYS A 61 -15.78 20.85 -17.94
N ARG A 62 -16.99 21.31 -18.28
CA ARG A 62 -17.24 22.10 -19.50
C ARG A 62 -16.41 23.37 -19.57
N GLU A 63 -16.29 24.12 -18.46
CA GLU A 63 -15.49 25.35 -18.45
C GLU A 63 -13.98 25.09 -18.62
N VAL A 64 -13.48 24.01 -18.02
CA VAL A 64 -12.07 23.61 -18.13
C VAL A 64 -11.75 23.22 -19.56
N ILE A 65 -12.64 22.42 -20.18
CA ILE A 65 -12.52 21.98 -21.57
C ILE A 65 -12.54 23.18 -22.52
N ALA A 66 -13.49 24.10 -22.37
CA ALA A 66 -13.57 25.29 -23.20
C ALA A 66 -12.30 26.16 -23.12
N LYS A 67 -11.64 26.22 -21.95
CA LYS A 67 -10.35 26.91 -21.79
C LYS A 67 -9.23 26.19 -22.53
N ILE A 68 -9.16 24.85 -22.41
CA ILE A 68 -8.17 24.01 -23.10
C ILE A 68 -8.32 24.15 -24.62
N GLU A 69 -9.54 24.05 -25.13
CA GLU A 69 -9.85 24.15 -26.56
C GLU A 69 -9.42 25.51 -27.15
N ARG A 70 -9.80 26.62 -26.50
CA ARG A 70 -9.40 27.98 -26.93
C ARG A 70 -7.89 28.19 -26.92
N ALA A 71 -7.17 27.56 -25.98
CA ALA A 71 -5.72 27.62 -25.94
C ALA A 71 -5.11 26.74 -27.04
N ALA A 72 -5.68 25.55 -27.26
CA ALA A 72 -5.24 24.61 -28.28
C ALA A 72 -5.42 25.18 -29.69
N GLU A 73 -6.48 25.95 -29.95
CA GLU A 73 -6.69 26.68 -31.21
C GLU A 73 -5.57 27.67 -31.54
N LYS A 74 -4.98 28.30 -30.52
CA LYS A 74 -3.94 29.34 -30.66
C LYS A 74 -2.51 28.79 -30.67
N ALA A 75 -2.29 27.57 -30.18
CA ALA A 75 -0.97 26.97 -30.07
C ALA A 75 -0.52 26.30 -31.38
N ASP A 76 0.78 26.35 -31.66
CA ASP A 76 1.45 25.63 -32.75
C ASP A 76 1.76 24.18 -32.33
N ASP A 77 2.27 23.98 -31.11
CA ASP A 77 2.50 22.67 -30.49
C ASP A 77 1.64 22.48 -29.23
N ILE A 78 1.17 21.25 -29.03
CA ILE A 78 0.41 20.86 -27.82
C ILE A 78 1.14 19.71 -27.12
N TYR A 79 1.51 19.92 -25.87
CA TYR A 79 2.17 18.93 -25.01
C TYR A 79 1.21 18.44 -23.94
N LEU A 80 1.04 17.12 -23.86
CA LEU A 80 0.26 16.43 -22.83
C LEU A 80 1.23 15.89 -21.79
N ALA A 81 1.26 16.55 -20.64
CA ALA A 81 2.21 16.35 -19.55
C ALA A 81 1.52 15.73 -18.33
N THR A 82 0.72 14.69 -18.56
CA THR A 82 0.06 13.94 -17.50
C THR A 82 1.03 12.96 -16.81
N ASP A 83 0.61 12.40 -15.68
CA ASP A 83 1.39 11.47 -14.88
C ASP A 83 1.82 10.22 -15.65
N PRO A 84 2.94 9.60 -15.27
CA PRO A 84 3.56 8.49 -15.99
C PRO A 84 2.88 7.14 -15.75
N ASP A 85 1.58 7.13 -15.40
CA ASP A 85 0.80 5.91 -15.16
C ASP A 85 -0.33 5.75 -16.19
N ARG A 86 -0.99 4.58 -16.18
CA ARG A 86 -2.12 4.30 -17.07
C ARG A 86 -3.28 5.30 -16.94
N GLU A 87 -3.46 5.89 -15.76
CA GLU A 87 -4.50 6.90 -15.51
C GLU A 87 -4.15 8.22 -16.22
N GLY A 88 -2.92 8.69 -16.06
CA GLY A 88 -2.39 9.85 -16.77
C GLY A 88 -2.42 9.66 -18.29
N GLU A 89 -2.13 8.46 -18.79
CA GLU A 89 -2.22 8.15 -20.22
C GLU A 89 -3.64 8.25 -20.76
N ALA A 90 -4.64 7.72 -20.04
CA ALA A 90 -6.04 7.86 -20.39
C ALA A 90 -6.53 9.31 -20.36
N ILE A 91 -6.07 10.12 -19.39
CA ILE A 91 -6.36 11.56 -19.33
C ILE A 91 -5.79 12.27 -20.56
N ALA A 92 -4.53 12.00 -20.92
CA ALA A 92 -3.90 12.55 -22.11
C ALA A 92 -4.70 12.20 -23.38
N TRP A 93 -5.09 10.93 -23.53
CA TRP A 93 -5.94 10.49 -24.63
C TRP A 93 -7.29 11.20 -24.65
N HIS A 94 -7.96 11.35 -23.50
CA HIS A 94 -9.23 12.06 -23.45
C HIS A 94 -9.12 13.53 -23.85
N ILE A 95 -8.05 14.21 -23.45
CA ILE A 95 -7.78 15.59 -23.84
C ILE A 95 -7.48 15.68 -25.34
N ALA A 96 -6.67 14.77 -25.87
CA ALA A 96 -6.36 14.71 -27.30
C ALA A 96 -7.63 14.54 -28.15
N GLU A 97 -8.52 13.63 -27.75
CA GLU A 97 -9.80 13.40 -28.44
C GLU A 97 -10.72 14.62 -28.39
N ILE A 98 -10.79 15.33 -27.27
CA ILE A 98 -11.55 16.58 -27.18
C ILE A 98 -11.00 17.62 -28.16
N ILE A 99 -9.67 17.80 -28.17
CA ILE A 99 -9.01 18.79 -29.04
C ILE A 99 -9.22 18.46 -30.53
N LYS A 100 -9.17 17.17 -30.91
CA LYS A 100 -9.44 16.73 -32.29
C LYS A 100 -10.90 16.95 -32.69
N ASN A 101 -11.84 16.60 -31.80
CA ASN A 101 -13.28 16.61 -32.08
C ASN A 101 -13.94 18.00 -31.94
N ASN A 102 -13.33 18.95 -31.21
CA ASN A 102 -13.80 20.34 -31.15
C ASN A 102 -13.48 21.17 -32.40
N SER A 103 -13.13 20.51 -33.51
CA SER A 103 -13.04 21.14 -34.83
C SER A 103 -14.45 21.46 -35.36
N GLY A 104 -15.22 22.27 -34.64
CA GLY A 104 -16.58 22.73 -34.96
C GLY A 104 -16.65 23.68 -36.16
N SER A 105 -15.76 23.55 -37.14
CA SER A 105 -15.94 24.13 -38.47
C SER A 105 -16.45 23.04 -39.39
N THR A 106 -17.56 23.33 -40.06
CA THR A 106 -18.19 22.60 -41.18
C THR A 106 -17.31 22.47 -42.43
N LYS A 107 -15.99 22.29 -42.24
CA LYS A 107 -15.01 21.95 -43.27
C LYS A 107 -14.30 20.68 -42.84
N HIS A 108 -14.94 19.55 -43.13
CA HIS A 108 -14.45 18.21 -42.79
C HIS A 108 -13.15 17.78 -43.49
N GLU A 109 -12.51 18.63 -44.32
CA GLU A 109 -11.48 18.16 -45.25
C GLU A 109 -10.16 18.93 -45.24
N ALA A 110 -9.97 19.95 -44.41
CA ALA A 110 -8.65 20.57 -44.28
C ALA A 110 -8.47 21.34 -42.97
N ARG A 111 -7.43 20.97 -42.22
CA ARG A 111 -6.83 21.64 -41.03
C ARG A 111 -7.26 21.09 -39.66
N ASN A 112 -6.48 20.16 -39.13
CA ASN A 112 -5.71 20.41 -37.89
C ASN A 112 -4.60 19.36 -37.69
N THR A 113 -3.56 19.42 -38.52
CA THR A 113 -2.26 18.76 -38.32
C THR A 113 -1.48 19.40 -37.17
N LYS A 114 -2.11 19.61 -36.01
CA LYS A 114 -1.41 20.11 -34.82
C LYS A 114 -0.68 18.95 -34.17
N SER A 115 0.62 19.13 -33.94
CA SER A 115 1.44 18.11 -33.30
C SER A 115 1.07 18.01 -31.82
N ILE A 116 0.23 17.02 -31.48
CA ILE A 116 -0.04 16.62 -30.10
C ILE A 116 1.06 15.65 -29.67
N LYS A 117 1.81 16.03 -28.64
CA LYS A 117 2.99 15.32 -28.14
C LYS A 117 2.76 14.90 -26.70
N ARG A 118 3.09 13.66 -26.34
CA ARG A 118 3.02 13.15 -24.96
C ARG A 118 4.39 13.32 -24.29
N VAL A 119 4.41 13.92 -23.10
CA VAL A 119 5.63 14.22 -22.32
C VAL A 119 5.54 13.52 -20.97
N VAL A 120 6.54 12.73 -20.61
CA VAL A 120 6.54 11.90 -19.39
C VAL A 120 7.72 12.29 -18.51
N TYR A 121 7.48 12.40 -17.21
CA TYR A 121 8.51 12.65 -16.19
C TYR A 121 8.11 11.98 -14.88
N HIS A 122 9.10 11.71 -14.03
CA HIS A 122 8.92 11.02 -12.73
C HIS A 122 9.23 11.92 -11.53
N GLU A 123 9.72 13.14 -11.79
CA GLU A 123 9.88 14.22 -10.83
C GLU A 123 9.68 15.57 -11.51
N ILE A 124 9.30 16.59 -10.73
CA ILE A 124 9.03 17.94 -11.24
C ILE A 124 10.20 18.85 -10.85
N THR A 125 11.34 18.65 -11.50
CA THR A 125 12.51 19.54 -11.45
C THR A 125 12.66 20.26 -12.78
N LYS A 126 13.44 21.35 -12.82
CA LYS A 126 13.65 22.10 -14.06
C LYS A 126 14.27 21.20 -15.13
N GLU A 127 15.31 20.46 -14.75
CA GLU A 127 16.09 19.59 -15.62
C GLU A 127 15.24 18.44 -16.17
N ALA A 128 14.44 17.78 -15.32
CA ALA A 128 13.57 16.67 -15.74
C ALA A 128 12.49 17.13 -16.72
N ILE A 129 11.93 18.32 -16.52
CA ILE A 129 10.89 18.88 -17.40
C ILE A 129 11.48 19.30 -18.75
N GLU A 130 12.64 19.95 -18.76
CA GLU A 130 13.34 20.33 -20.00
C GLU A 130 13.74 19.09 -20.81
N GLU A 131 14.27 18.06 -20.15
CA GLU A 131 14.62 16.77 -20.77
C GLU A 131 13.40 16.05 -21.35
N ALA A 132 12.30 16.00 -20.59
CA ALA A 132 11.05 15.37 -21.05
C ALA A 132 10.45 16.09 -22.27
N LEU A 133 10.58 17.43 -22.33
CA LEU A 133 10.12 18.22 -23.48
C LEU A 133 10.98 18.05 -24.74
N ALA A 134 12.26 17.71 -24.57
CA ALA A 134 13.16 17.40 -25.68
C ALA A 134 12.84 16.04 -26.31
N HIS A 135 12.28 15.10 -25.53
CA HIS A 135 12.00 13.73 -25.96
C HIS A 135 10.51 13.35 -25.86
N PRO A 136 9.60 14.04 -26.59
CA PRO A 136 8.20 13.68 -26.61
C PRO A 136 7.97 12.32 -27.30
N ARG A 137 6.95 11.60 -26.85
CA ARG A 137 6.47 10.36 -27.48
C ARG A 137 5.04 10.50 -27.98
N ALA A 138 4.56 9.48 -28.70
CA ALA A 138 3.14 9.31 -28.95
C ALA A 138 2.40 8.86 -27.67
N ILE A 139 1.07 9.01 -27.66
CA ILE A 139 0.23 8.36 -26.65
C ILE A 139 0.42 6.85 -26.78
N ASP A 140 0.62 6.21 -25.63
CA ASP A 140 0.74 4.76 -25.54
C ASP A 140 -0.66 4.16 -25.50
N GLU A 141 -1.05 3.57 -26.63
CA GLU A 141 -2.37 2.97 -26.79
C GLU A 141 -2.56 1.74 -25.90
N HIS A 142 -1.49 1.02 -25.55
CA HIS A 142 -1.56 -0.14 -24.66
C HIS A 142 -1.86 0.28 -23.21
N LEU A 143 -1.17 1.31 -22.71
CA LEU A 143 -1.47 1.90 -21.40
C LEU A 143 -2.89 2.48 -21.33
N ARG A 144 -3.32 3.18 -22.40
CA ARG A 144 -4.69 3.69 -22.52
C ARG A 144 -5.71 2.56 -22.48
N GLN A 145 -5.53 1.51 -23.28
CA GLN A 145 -6.43 0.35 -23.34
C GLN A 145 -6.47 -0.41 -22.02
N ALA A 146 -5.35 -0.54 -21.30
CA ALA A 146 -5.34 -1.17 -19.98
C ALA A 146 -6.17 -0.39 -18.95
N GLN A 147 -6.09 0.94 -18.97
CA GLN A 147 -6.93 1.77 -18.11
C GLN A 147 -8.41 1.67 -18.49
N GLU A 148 -8.70 1.68 -19.79
CA GLU A 148 -10.05 1.55 -20.34
C GLU A 148 -10.66 0.19 -19.97
N ALA A 149 -9.89 -0.89 -20.12
CA ALA A 149 -10.29 -2.25 -19.76
C ALA A 149 -10.62 -2.34 -18.27
N ARG A 150 -9.76 -1.78 -17.43
CA ARG A 150 -10.02 -1.68 -15.98
C ARG A 150 -11.32 -0.93 -15.71
N ARG A 151 -11.54 0.22 -16.35
CA ARG A 151 -12.73 1.06 -16.15
C ARG A 151 -14.00 0.33 -16.57
N VAL A 152 -13.96 -0.40 -17.68
CA VAL A 152 -15.07 -1.19 -18.21
C VAL A 152 -15.36 -2.40 -17.33
N LEU A 153 -14.35 -3.16 -16.91
CA LEU A 153 -14.50 -4.28 -15.97
C LEU A 153 -15.12 -3.81 -14.65
N ASP A 154 -14.56 -2.76 -14.04
CA ASP A 154 -15.06 -2.24 -12.77
C ASP A 154 -16.51 -1.74 -12.92
N ARG A 155 -16.89 -1.19 -14.09
CA ARG A 155 -18.27 -0.79 -14.39
C ARG A 155 -19.21 -1.98 -14.47
N ILE A 156 -18.85 -2.99 -15.26
CA ILE A 156 -19.69 -4.14 -15.55
C ILE A 156 -19.88 -5.00 -14.29
N VAL A 157 -18.78 -5.34 -13.60
CA VAL A 157 -18.84 -6.10 -12.34
C VAL A 157 -19.60 -5.31 -11.28
N GLY A 158 -19.28 -4.03 -11.14
CA GLY A 158 -19.91 -3.17 -10.16
C GLY A 158 -21.41 -3.07 -10.36
N TYR A 159 -21.89 -2.93 -11.59
CA TYR A 159 -23.32 -2.79 -11.87
C TYR A 159 -24.07 -4.12 -11.75
N ASP A 160 -23.61 -5.15 -12.44
CA ASP A 160 -24.33 -6.42 -12.56
C ASP A 160 -24.38 -7.14 -11.21
N LEU A 161 -23.25 -7.24 -10.51
CA LEU A 161 -23.18 -7.91 -9.22
C LEU A 161 -23.86 -7.10 -8.11
N SER A 162 -23.72 -5.76 -8.09
CA SER A 162 -24.44 -4.95 -7.10
C SER A 162 -25.95 -4.99 -7.32
N GLY A 163 -26.41 -5.01 -8.58
CA GLY A 163 -27.82 -5.17 -8.91
C GLY A 163 -28.39 -6.49 -8.38
N LEU A 164 -27.61 -7.57 -8.48
CA LEU A 164 -28.00 -8.85 -7.89
C LEU A 164 -28.00 -8.80 -6.35
N ILE A 165 -26.98 -8.23 -5.73
CA ILE A 165 -26.91 -8.05 -4.26
C ILE A 165 -28.08 -7.19 -3.75
N TRP A 166 -28.54 -6.19 -4.51
CA TRP A 166 -29.72 -5.41 -4.12
C TRP A 166 -30.98 -6.26 -4.07
N LYS A 167 -31.16 -7.14 -5.06
CA LYS A 167 -32.31 -8.05 -5.13
C LYS A 167 -32.23 -9.13 -4.05
N LYS A 168 -31.04 -9.69 -3.82
CA LYS A 168 -30.84 -10.90 -3.00
C LYS A 168 -30.41 -10.64 -1.58
N VAL A 169 -29.72 -9.55 -1.28
CA VAL A 169 -29.23 -9.24 0.07
C VAL A 169 -29.91 -8.00 0.62
N ARG A 170 -29.53 -6.81 0.15
CA ARG A 170 -30.11 -5.53 0.60
C ARG A 170 -29.82 -4.43 -0.41
N TYR A 171 -30.81 -3.57 -0.66
CA TYR A 171 -30.64 -2.39 -1.49
C TYR A 171 -29.54 -1.46 -0.95
N GLY A 172 -28.77 -0.84 -1.86
CA GLY A 172 -27.70 0.11 -1.52
C GLY A 172 -26.32 -0.51 -1.27
N LEU A 173 -26.21 -1.84 -1.26
CA LEU A 173 -24.94 -2.55 -1.13
C LEU A 173 -24.18 -2.63 -2.46
N SER A 174 -22.87 -2.85 -2.45
CA SER A 174 -22.11 -2.99 -3.68
C SER A 174 -21.07 -4.10 -3.61
N ALA A 175 -20.84 -4.77 -4.72
CA ALA A 175 -19.67 -5.59 -4.92
C ALA A 175 -18.78 -5.03 -6.00
N GLY A 176 -17.52 -5.44 -6.00
CA GLY A 176 -16.57 -5.00 -7.00
C GLY A 176 -15.30 -5.80 -6.89
N ARG A 177 -14.63 -5.93 -8.03
CA ARG A 177 -13.54 -6.87 -8.24
C ARG A 177 -12.41 -6.78 -7.21
N VAL A 178 -12.04 -5.59 -6.75
CA VAL A 178 -10.99 -5.41 -5.74
C VAL A 178 -11.52 -5.10 -4.34
N GLN A 179 -12.75 -4.60 -4.21
CA GLN A 179 -13.34 -4.31 -2.89
C GLN A 179 -13.81 -5.59 -2.19
N SER A 180 -14.36 -6.55 -2.95
CA SER A 180 -14.93 -7.78 -2.40
C SER A 180 -13.84 -8.72 -1.84
N PRO A 181 -12.71 -8.98 -2.53
CA PRO A 181 -11.59 -9.73 -1.96
C PRO A 181 -10.97 -9.04 -0.75
N ALA A 182 -10.84 -7.71 -0.77
CA ALA A 182 -10.33 -6.97 0.40
C ALA A 182 -11.24 -7.12 1.63
N LEU A 183 -12.56 -7.07 1.43
CA LEU A 183 -13.54 -7.35 2.49
C LEU A 183 -13.45 -8.80 2.96
N ARG A 184 -13.27 -9.75 2.03
CA ARG A 184 -13.11 -11.17 2.34
C ARG A 184 -11.91 -11.44 3.25
N ILE A 185 -10.74 -10.82 2.99
CA ILE A 185 -9.56 -10.96 3.86
C ILE A 185 -9.89 -10.57 5.32
N LEU A 186 -10.67 -9.50 5.51
CA LEU A 186 -11.08 -9.07 6.83
C LEU A 186 -12.11 -10.03 7.45
N ALA A 187 -13.06 -10.53 6.66
CA ALA A 187 -14.08 -11.48 7.12
C ALA A 187 -13.49 -12.87 7.46
N GLU A 188 -12.47 -13.32 6.73
CA GLU A 188 -11.67 -14.51 7.07
C GLU A 188 -11.00 -14.35 8.43
N ARG A 189 -10.30 -13.22 8.65
CA ARG A 189 -9.68 -12.92 9.95
C ARG A 189 -10.70 -12.84 11.07
N GLU A 190 -11.87 -12.25 10.85
CA GLU A 190 -12.90 -12.17 11.89
C GLU A 190 -13.46 -13.56 12.25
N ARG A 191 -13.62 -14.46 11.27
CA ARG A 191 -13.99 -15.86 11.52
C ARG A 191 -12.89 -16.62 12.27
N GLU A 192 -11.62 -16.41 11.93
CA GLU A 192 -10.49 -16.99 12.68
C GLU A 192 -10.52 -16.56 14.15
N ILE A 193 -10.79 -15.28 14.42
CA ILE A 193 -10.91 -14.75 15.79
C ILE A 193 -12.10 -15.37 16.52
N GLN A 194 -13.26 -15.48 15.87
CA GLN A 194 -14.48 -16.03 16.48
C GLN A 194 -14.40 -17.53 16.75
N ALA A 195 -13.71 -18.29 15.88
CA ALA A 195 -13.53 -19.73 16.03
C ALA A 195 -12.38 -20.11 16.99
N PHE A 196 -11.60 -19.13 17.44
CA PHE A 196 -10.43 -19.37 18.26
C PHE A 196 -10.81 -19.78 19.69
N LEU A 197 -10.25 -20.90 20.14
CA LEU A 197 -10.39 -21.39 21.51
C LEU A 197 -9.06 -21.17 22.25
N PRO A 198 -9.00 -20.26 23.24
CA PRO A 198 -7.80 -20.03 24.02
C PRO A 198 -7.36 -21.29 24.76
N VAL A 199 -6.06 -21.59 24.69
CA VAL A 199 -5.42 -22.68 25.43
C VAL A 199 -4.52 -22.07 26.51
N PRO A 200 -4.59 -22.55 27.76
CA PRO A 200 -3.70 -22.08 28.82
C PRO A 200 -2.26 -22.54 28.58
N TYR A 201 -1.31 -21.70 28.98
CA TYR A 201 0.11 -22.02 29.05
C TYR A 201 0.75 -21.21 30.18
N PHE A 202 1.86 -21.69 30.72
CA PHE A 202 2.51 -21.08 31.86
C PHE A 202 3.84 -20.46 31.45
N VAL A 203 4.03 -19.19 31.82
CA VAL A 203 5.32 -18.49 31.67
C VAL A 203 6.03 -18.53 33.01
N LEU A 204 7.18 -19.20 33.05
CA LEU A 204 7.98 -19.33 34.26
C LEU A 204 9.12 -18.33 34.22
N SER A 205 9.19 -17.47 35.24
CA SER A 205 10.22 -16.43 35.36
C SER A 205 11.00 -16.60 36.66
N ALA A 206 12.32 -16.47 36.56
CA ALA A 206 13.23 -16.53 37.70
C ALA A 206 14.12 -15.29 37.76
N LEU A 207 14.21 -14.70 38.95
CA LEU A 207 15.16 -13.65 39.26
C LEU A 207 16.32 -14.26 40.04
N PHE A 208 17.53 -14.08 39.53
CA PHE A 208 18.75 -14.54 40.17
C PHE A 208 19.63 -13.36 40.58
N LYS A 209 20.38 -13.53 41.67
CA LYS A 209 21.47 -12.67 42.08
C LYS A 209 22.79 -13.35 41.76
N SER A 210 23.63 -12.65 41.00
CA SER A 210 25.02 -13.03 40.72
C SER A 210 26.00 -12.13 41.48
N LYS A 211 27.30 -12.35 41.31
CA LYS A 211 28.34 -11.46 41.85
C LYS A 211 28.30 -10.05 41.26
N THR A 212 27.81 -9.91 40.03
CA THR A 212 27.89 -8.66 39.24
C THR A 212 26.55 -7.95 39.09
N GLY A 213 25.46 -8.52 39.61
CA GLY A 213 24.13 -7.93 39.52
C GLY A 213 23.01 -8.97 39.51
N GLU A 214 21.78 -8.51 39.35
CA GLU A 214 20.61 -9.36 39.20
C GLU A 214 20.36 -9.68 37.72
N VAL A 215 19.79 -10.86 37.46
CA VAL A 215 19.41 -11.31 36.12
C VAL A 215 18.02 -11.94 36.17
N THR A 216 17.10 -11.37 35.40
CA THR A 216 15.77 -11.94 35.18
C THR A 216 15.84 -12.87 33.98
N THR A 217 15.34 -14.08 34.15
CA THR A 217 15.35 -15.13 33.15
C THR A 217 13.94 -15.71 32.97
N THR A 218 13.68 -16.27 31.79
CA THR A 218 12.43 -16.96 31.48
C THR A 218 12.73 -18.38 31.02
N CYS A 219 11.93 -19.34 31.46
CA CYS A 219 12.01 -20.73 31.04
C CYS A 219 11.90 -20.83 29.51
N VAL A 220 12.74 -21.66 28.89
CA VAL A 220 12.72 -21.90 27.44
C VAL A 220 11.49 -22.68 26.98
N GLU A 221 10.84 -23.37 27.91
CA GLU A 221 9.59 -24.09 27.70
C GLU A 221 8.44 -23.35 28.38
N GLN A 222 7.26 -23.41 27.76
CA GLN A 222 6.00 -22.90 28.28
C GLN A 222 5.06 -24.08 28.56
N PRO A 223 5.01 -24.61 29.79
CA PRO A 223 4.16 -25.75 30.13
C PRO A 223 2.69 -25.49 29.81
N ALA A 224 1.97 -26.51 29.36
CA ALA A 224 0.54 -26.40 29.05
C ALA A 224 -0.37 -26.61 30.28
N THR A 225 0.16 -27.13 31.40
CA THR A 225 -0.63 -27.46 32.60
C THR A 225 0.00 -26.91 33.88
N SER A 226 -0.84 -26.65 34.89
CA SER A 226 -0.41 -26.13 36.19
C SER A 226 0.48 -27.11 36.91
N GLU A 227 0.20 -28.41 36.81
CA GLU A 227 0.95 -29.47 37.49
C GLU A 227 2.41 -29.50 37.01
N GLU A 228 2.64 -29.37 35.70
CA GLU A 228 3.98 -29.34 35.15
C GLU A 228 4.71 -28.04 35.49
N ALA A 229 4.01 -26.90 35.46
CA ALA A 229 4.57 -25.62 35.89
C ALA A 229 4.97 -25.66 37.37
N GLU A 230 4.12 -26.19 38.24
CA GLU A 230 4.39 -26.37 39.66
C GLU A 230 5.55 -27.34 39.92
N ARG A 231 5.60 -28.45 39.19
CA ARG A 231 6.73 -29.40 39.25
C ARG A 231 8.05 -28.70 38.95
N ILE A 232 8.10 -27.90 37.88
CA ILE A 232 9.30 -27.15 37.50
C ILE A 232 9.66 -26.09 38.56
N VAL A 233 8.68 -25.34 39.05
CA VAL A 233 8.89 -24.30 40.06
C VAL A 233 9.40 -24.89 41.38
N GLN A 234 8.81 -25.99 41.86
CA GLN A 234 9.23 -26.65 43.10
C GLN A 234 10.63 -27.25 42.99
N ALA A 235 10.93 -27.94 41.89
CA ALA A 235 12.26 -28.47 41.61
C ALA A 235 13.29 -27.33 41.51
N GLY A 236 12.95 -26.23 40.81
CA GLY A 236 13.82 -25.08 40.66
C GLY A 236 14.10 -24.33 41.97
N ARG A 237 13.14 -24.25 42.90
CA ARG A 237 13.34 -23.63 44.22
C ARG A 237 14.28 -24.41 45.13
N SER A 238 14.38 -25.73 44.92
CA SER A 238 15.22 -26.61 45.73
C SER A 238 16.59 -26.87 45.10
N ALA A 239 16.81 -26.42 43.87
CA ALA A 239 18.01 -26.65 43.08
C ALA A 239 19.12 -25.63 43.37
N ALA A 240 20.37 -26.05 43.18
CA ALA A 240 21.48 -25.14 42.98
C ALA A 240 21.51 -24.67 41.52
N TRP A 241 21.67 -23.36 41.32
CA TRP A 241 21.70 -22.75 40.00
C TRP A 241 23.09 -22.27 39.63
N SER A 242 23.44 -22.46 38.37
CA SER A 242 24.67 -21.96 37.77
C SER A 242 24.42 -21.43 36.38
N VAL A 243 25.34 -20.61 35.89
CA VAL A 243 25.38 -20.22 34.48
C VAL A 243 25.76 -21.45 33.65
N GLY A 244 24.84 -21.91 32.79
CA GLY A 244 25.03 -23.06 31.92
C GLY A 244 25.82 -22.71 30.66
N ASP A 245 25.38 -21.70 29.93
CA ASP A 245 26.01 -21.27 28.67
C ASP A 245 25.86 -19.76 28.48
N ILE A 246 26.82 -19.16 27.78
CA ILE A 246 26.79 -17.75 27.38
C ILE A 246 27.13 -17.68 25.89
N THR A 247 26.21 -17.17 25.10
CA THR A 247 26.44 -16.91 23.67
C THR A 247 26.48 -15.41 23.41
N GLU A 248 27.44 -14.98 22.60
CA GLU A 248 27.49 -13.63 22.05
C GLU A 248 27.59 -13.73 20.53
N LYS A 249 26.75 -12.97 19.84
CA LYS A 249 26.70 -12.95 18.38
C LYS A 249 26.62 -11.52 17.88
N ASP A 250 27.56 -11.18 17.00
CA ASP A 250 27.48 -9.97 16.18
C ASP A 250 26.43 -10.21 15.07
N GLU A 251 25.42 -9.35 15.03
CA GLU A 251 24.36 -9.35 14.02
C GLU A 251 24.33 -8.00 13.31
N GLU A 252 24.25 -8.06 11.97
CA GLU A 252 24.01 -6.87 11.17
C GLU A 252 22.53 -6.68 10.90
N ARG A 253 22.05 -5.46 11.18
CA ARG A 253 20.70 -5.04 10.83
C ARG A 253 20.77 -4.09 9.64
N ASN A 254 20.44 -4.60 8.47
CA ASN A 254 20.42 -3.84 7.22
C ASN A 254 19.28 -2.80 7.18
N PRO A 255 19.50 -1.64 6.53
CA PRO A 255 18.43 -0.68 6.28
C PRO A 255 17.42 -1.24 5.29
N ARG A 256 16.17 -0.80 5.42
CA ARG A 256 15.10 -1.15 4.47
C ARG A 256 15.31 -0.41 3.13
N PRO A 257 14.81 -0.98 2.01
CA PRO A 257 14.81 -0.29 0.72
C PRO A 257 14.10 1.08 0.77
N PRO A 258 14.36 1.96 -0.20
CA PRO A 258 13.56 3.15 -0.47
C PRO A 258 12.06 2.83 -0.58
N PHE A 259 11.21 3.83 -0.37
CA PHE A 259 9.77 3.58 -0.36
C PHE A 259 9.23 3.25 -1.76
N ILE A 260 8.35 2.27 -1.79
CA ILE A 260 7.30 2.12 -2.79
C ILE A 260 5.97 2.58 -2.19
N THR A 261 4.91 2.63 -2.98
CA THR A 261 3.60 3.12 -2.52
C THR A 261 3.06 2.32 -1.34
N SER A 262 3.14 0.99 -1.38
CA SER A 262 2.65 0.12 -0.31
C SER A 262 3.42 0.34 0.99
N THR A 263 4.76 0.34 0.94
CA THR A 263 5.62 0.51 2.12
C THR A 263 5.57 1.93 2.69
N LEU A 264 5.34 2.95 1.87
CA LEU A 264 5.07 4.32 2.32
C LEU A 264 3.76 4.37 3.11
N GLN A 265 2.66 3.84 2.55
CA GLN A 265 1.36 3.83 3.22
C GLN A 265 1.40 3.04 4.53
N GLN A 266 2.04 1.86 4.53
CA GLN A 266 2.25 1.05 5.73
C GLN A 266 3.02 1.84 6.81
N THR A 267 4.16 2.44 6.45
CA THR A 267 5.01 3.12 7.42
C THR A 267 4.37 4.42 7.93
N ALA A 268 3.71 5.19 7.07
CA ALA A 268 2.96 6.38 7.47
C ALA A 268 1.78 6.03 8.39
N SER A 269 1.10 4.91 8.17
CA SER A 269 0.03 4.45 9.07
C SER A 269 0.57 4.08 10.46
N THR A 270 1.69 3.35 10.54
CA THR A 270 2.29 2.95 11.82
C THR A 270 2.94 4.14 12.55
N ARG A 271 3.72 4.98 11.85
CA ARG A 271 4.53 6.05 12.48
C ARG A 271 3.79 7.38 12.63
N LEU A 272 2.95 7.75 11.68
CA LEU A 272 2.26 9.04 11.66
C LEU A 272 0.76 8.91 11.97
N GLY A 273 0.22 7.69 12.04
CA GLY A 273 -1.22 7.45 12.20
C GLY A 273 -2.04 7.85 10.97
N PHE A 274 -1.40 8.03 9.81
CA PHE A 274 -2.10 8.47 8.59
C PHE A 274 -2.91 7.32 7.99
N ALA A 275 -4.17 7.58 7.68
CA ALA A 275 -4.92 6.72 6.78
C ALA A 275 -4.26 6.73 5.38
N PRO A 276 -4.32 5.63 4.61
CA PRO A 276 -3.70 5.56 3.29
C PRO A 276 -4.12 6.69 2.34
N SER A 277 -5.39 7.11 2.39
CA SER A 277 -5.92 8.23 1.61
C SER A 277 -5.33 9.59 2.02
N ARG A 278 -5.00 9.78 3.30
CA ARG A 278 -4.31 10.97 3.83
C ARG A 278 -2.85 10.97 3.38
N THR A 279 -2.16 9.83 3.48
CA THR A 279 -0.79 9.64 2.99
C THR A 279 -0.68 10.00 1.50
N MET A 280 -1.55 9.43 0.66
CA MET A 280 -1.50 9.68 -0.79
C MET A 280 -1.84 11.13 -1.15
N ARG A 281 -2.69 11.81 -0.37
CA ARG A 281 -2.99 13.23 -0.57
C ARG A 281 -1.77 14.11 -0.28
N ALA A 282 -1.08 13.87 0.84
CA ALA A 282 0.14 14.60 1.18
C ALA A 282 1.27 14.29 0.17
N ALA A 283 1.45 13.03 -0.21
CA ALA A 283 2.43 12.63 -1.22
C ALA A 283 2.16 13.29 -2.58
N GLN A 284 0.89 13.33 -3.03
CA GLN A 284 0.49 14.04 -4.23
C GLN A 284 0.91 15.52 -4.15
N LYS A 285 0.65 16.20 -3.03
CA LYS A 285 1.00 17.62 -2.88
C LYS A 285 2.50 17.86 -2.91
N LEU A 286 3.29 17.00 -2.25
CA LEU A 286 4.74 17.06 -2.30
C LEU A 286 5.28 16.84 -3.72
N TYR A 287 4.74 15.87 -4.46
CA TYR A 287 5.14 15.61 -5.84
C TYR A 287 4.78 16.77 -6.77
N GLU A 288 3.54 17.30 -6.69
CA GLU A 288 3.09 18.43 -7.49
C GLU A 288 3.90 19.72 -7.24
N ALA A 289 4.45 19.86 -6.03
CA ALA A 289 5.34 20.94 -5.64
C ALA A 289 6.82 20.67 -5.97
N GLY A 290 7.16 19.50 -6.52
CA GLY A 290 8.53 19.14 -6.92
C GLY A 290 9.42 18.71 -5.76
N HIS A 291 8.88 18.27 -4.63
CA HIS A 291 9.66 17.88 -3.45
C HIS A 291 10.01 16.38 -3.41
N ILE A 292 9.20 15.52 -4.02
CA ILE A 292 9.44 14.08 -4.09
C ILE A 292 9.21 13.57 -5.52
N THR A 293 9.75 12.38 -5.82
CA THR A 293 9.42 11.62 -7.02
C THR A 293 7.98 11.12 -6.99
N TYR A 294 7.51 10.60 -8.13
CA TYR A 294 6.15 10.11 -8.30
C TYR A 294 5.77 9.03 -7.27
N MET A 295 4.66 9.25 -6.56
CA MET A 295 4.30 8.46 -5.37
C MET A 295 3.51 7.18 -5.66
N ARG A 296 3.19 6.88 -6.92
CA ARG A 296 2.51 5.64 -7.35
C ARG A 296 3.50 4.77 -8.12
N THR A 297 4.28 4.01 -7.37
CA THR A 297 5.39 3.19 -7.86
C THR A 297 5.47 1.91 -7.03
N ASP A 298 5.81 0.82 -7.68
CA ASP A 298 6.20 -0.46 -7.09
C ASP A 298 7.71 -0.74 -7.23
N SER A 299 8.47 0.27 -7.66
CA SER A 299 9.91 0.18 -7.88
C SER A 299 10.72 0.72 -6.70
N VAL A 300 11.72 -0.04 -6.25
CA VAL A 300 12.69 0.39 -5.23
C VAL A 300 13.95 0.99 -5.83
N ASN A 301 14.02 1.07 -7.17
CA ASN A 301 15.20 1.55 -7.90
C ASN A 301 15.46 3.02 -7.59
N LEU A 302 16.73 3.42 -7.65
CA LEU A 302 17.17 4.81 -7.50
C LEU A 302 18.07 5.19 -8.68
N GLY A 303 17.88 6.39 -9.23
CA GLY A 303 18.73 6.96 -10.27
C GLY A 303 20.14 7.22 -9.76
N LYS A 304 21.14 7.06 -10.64
CA LYS A 304 22.57 7.23 -10.29
C LYS A 304 22.86 8.60 -9.68
N GLU A 305 22.25 9.65 -10.22
CA GLU A 305 22.41 11.02 -9.71
C GLU A 305 21.82 11.16 -8.30
N ALA A 306 20.63 10.61 -8.07
CA ALA A 306 19.99 10.62 -6.76
C ALA A 306 20.83 9.88 -5.70
N VAL A 307 21.37 8.71 -6.04
CA VAL A 307 22.29 7.96 -5.17
C VAL A 307 23.52 8.79 -4.83
N THR A 308 24.11 9.46 -5.82
CA THR A 308 25.28 10.34 -5.61
C THR A 308 24.97 11.49 -4.67
N LYS A 309 23.83 12.18 -4.87
CA LYS A 309 23.39 13.27 -3.97
C LYS A 309 23.11 12.76 -2.55
N MET A 310 22.42 11.63 -2.41
CA MET A 310 22.13 11.03 -1.11
C MET A 310 23.41 10.60 -0.38
N ALA A 311 24.38 10.02 -1.10
CA ALA A 311 25.68 9.63 -0.55
C ALA A 311 26.42 10.85 0.03
N GLY A 312 26.46 11.96 -0.71
CA GLY A 312 27.06 13.21 -0.23
C GLY A 312 26.34 13.78 1.01
N VAL A 313 25.01 13.70 1.07
CA VAL A 313 24.25 14.10 2.27
C VAL A 313 24.57 13.20 3.47
N VAL A 314 24.65 11.89 3.29
CA VAL A 314 25.00 10.95 4.36
C VAL A 314 26.42 11.21 4.88
N GLU A 315 27.40 11.34 3.98
CA GLU A 315 28.79 11.60 4.35
C GLU A 315 28.94 12.92 5.10
N ASN A 316 28.26 13.99 4.65
CA ASN A 316 28.29 15.30 5.30
C ASN A 316 27.64 15.29 6.69
N LEU A 317 26.57 14.51 6.90
CA LEU A 317 25.83 14.50 8.17
C LEU A 317 26.41 13.53 9.21
N PHE A 318 26.93 12.38 8.76
CA PHE A 318 27.31 11.28 9.65
C PHE A 318 28.77 10.83 9.51
N GLY A 319 29.47 11.21 8.44
CA GLY A 319 30.82 10.74 8.15
C GLY A 319 30.87 9.54 7.21
N LYS A 320 32.08 9.27 6.70
CA LYS A 320 32.31 8.25 5.66
C LYS A 320 32.05 6.83 6.14
N GLU A 321 32.24 6.56 7.43
CA GLU A 321 31.95 5.25 8.05
C GLU A 321 30.47 4.90 8.06
N TYR A 322 29.57 5.89 7.93
CA TYR A 322 28.14 5.68 7.82
C TYR A 322 27.66 5.52 6.37
N LEU A 323 28.50 5.79 5.37
CA LEU A 323 28.13 5.68 3.98
C LEU A 323 28.29 4.23 3.48
N HIS A 324 27.22 3.67 2.91
CA HIS A 324 27.28 2.39 2.21
C HIS A 324 26.25 2.40 1.07
N VAL A 325 26.72 2.76 -0.13
CA VAL A 325 25.89 2.85 -1.33
C VAL A 325 25.30 1.49 -1.66
N ARG A 326 23.98 1.41 -1.79
CA ARG A 326 23.24 0.19 -2.14
C ARG A 326 22.40 0.37 -3.37
N VAL A 327 22.42 -0.67 -4.20
CA VAL A 327 21.46 -0.85 -5.28
C VAL A 327 20.39 -1.82 -4.77
N TYR A 328 19.14 -1.37 -4.81
CA TYR A 328 17.98 -2.21 -4.54
C TYR A 328 17.36 -2.59 -5.87
N THR A 329 16.98 -3.85 -6.01
CA THR A 329 16.37 -4.38 -7.23
C THR A 329 14.91 -4.68 -6.98
N THR A 330 14.05 -4.21 -7.87
CA THR A 330 12.62 -4.48 -7.83
C THR A 330 12.34 -5.94 -8.20
N THR A 331 11.59 -6.65 -7.37
CA THR A 331 11.19 -8.06 -7.61
C THR A 331 9.76 -8.20 -8.12
N SER A 332 9.00 -7.09 -8.22
CA SER A 332 7.65 -7.08 -8.78
C SER A 332 7.71 -7.41 -10.27
N LYS A 333 6.95 -8.42 -10.72
CA LYS A 333 6.80 -8.78 -12.14
C LYS A 333 6.21 -7.65 -13.00
N ASN A 334 5.52 -6.71 -12.37
CA ASN A 334 4.76 -5.64 -13.05
C ASN A 334 5.40 -4.26 -12.89
N ALA A 335 6.58 -4.18 -12.27
CA ALA A 335 7.27 -2.91 -12.16
C ALA A 335 7.62 -2.42 -13.55
N GLN A 336 7.00 -1.32 -13.96
CA GLN A 336 7.46 -0.59 -15.12
C GLN A 336 8.86 -0.09 -14.76
N GLU A 337 9.90 -0.72 -15.32
CA GLU A 337 11.30 -0.51 -14.95
C GLU A 337 11.76 0.97 -15.06
N ALA A 338 10.97 1.83 -15.71
CA ALA A 338 11.16 3.26 -15.80
C ALA A 338 10.78 4.05 -14.53
N HIS A 339 10.07 3.45 -13.56
CA HIS A 339 9.67 4.14 -12.34
C HIS A 339 10.77 4.05 -11.28
N GLU A 340 10.98 5.16 -10.60
CA GLU A 340 11.89 5.24 -9.45
C GLU A 340 11.12 5.02 -8.14
N ALA A 341 11.85 4.72 -7.07
CA ALA A 341 11.32 4.77 -5.71
C ALA A 341 10.84 6.17 -5.31
N ILE A 342 9.98 6.20 -4.29
CA ILE A 342 9.53 7.43 -3.64
C ILE A 342 10.68 7.97 -2.78
N ARG A 343 11.31 9.05 -3.24
CA ARG A 343 12.45 9.73 -2.61
C ARG A 343 12.31 11.25 -2.76
N PRO A 344 13.08 12.06 -2.00
CA PRO A 344 13.20 13.48 -2.27
C PRO A 344 13.79 13.74 -3.67
N THR A 345 13.32 14.78 -4.36
CA THR A 345 13.96 15.30 -5.57
C THR A 345 15.34 15.90 -5.24
N ASP A 346 15.40 16.63 -4.13
CA ASP A 346 16.63 17.11 -3.51
C ASP A 346 16.71 16.62 -2.05
N PRO A 347 17.61 15.67 -1.73
CA PRO A 347 17.77 15.13 -0.38
C PRO A 347 18.49 16.08 0.58
N SER A 348 19.08 17.18 0.10
CA SER A 348 19.77 18.16 0.96
C SER A 348 18.79 19.00 1.79
N HIS A 349 17.57 19.23 1.28
CA HIS A 349 16.50 19.89 2.03
C HIS A 349 16.09 19.02 3.22
N ALA A 350 16.31 19.50 4.44
CA ALA A 350 15.92 18.76 5.65
C ALA A 350 14.39 18.66 5.80
N ARG A 351 13.65 19.65 5.28
CA ARG A 351 12.19 19.78 5.37
C ARG A 351 11.61 20.37 4.09
N ALA A 352 10.41 19.94 3.71
CA ALA A 352 9.63 20.50 2.61
C ALA A 352 8.14 20.21 2.84
N GLY A 353 7.25 20.93 2.14
CA GLY A 353 5.79 20.82 2.31
C GLY A 353 5.16 22.07 2.93
N ALA A 354 3.90 22.34 2.56
CA ALA A 354 3.16 23.52 2.98
C ALA A 354 2.29 23.28 4.22
N THR A 355 2.01 22.03 4.56
CA THR A 355 1.15 21.62 5.68
C THR A 355 1.88 20.65 6.61
N PRO A 356 1.46 20.50 7.89
CA PRO A 356 2.06 19.54 8.80
C PRO A 356 2.09 18.11 8.25
N ASP A 357 1.03 17.70 7.53
CA ASP A 357 0.95 16.39 6.91
C ASP A 357 2.02 16.19 5.82
N GLU A 358 2.21 17.21 4.98
CA GLU A 358 3.24 17.21 3.94
C GLU A 358 4.65 17.18 4.57
N THR A 359 4.90 18.03 5.57
CA THR A 359 6.21 18.09 6.23
C THR A 359 6.57 16.78 6.93
N GLN A 360 5.65 16.19 7.69
CA GLN A 360 5.87 14.90 8.35
C GLN A 360 6.09 13.76 7.35
N LEU A 361 5.33 13.76 6.25
CA LEU A 361 5.49 12.72 5.23
C LEU A 361 6.80 12.88 4.47
N TYR A 362 7.21 14.12 4.15
CA TYR A 362 8.50 14.40 3.53
C TYR A 362 9.67 13.96 4.42
N GLU A 363 9.65 14.30 5.70
CA GLU A 363 10.67 13.87 6.67
C GLU A 363 10.77 12.33 6.71
N LEU A 364 9.63 11.64 6.70
CA LEU A 364 9.58 10.18 6.66
C LEU A 364 10.21 9.61 5.37
N ILE A 365 9.85 10.17 4.21
CA ILE A 365 10.38 9.78 2.89
C ILE A 365 11.90 10.01 2.83
N ARG A 366 12.36 11.20 3.24
CA ARG A 366 13.78 11.57 3.28
C ARG A 366 14.58 10.65 4.20
N THR A 367 14.07 10.40 5.41
CA THR A 367 14.71 9.48 6.38
C THR A 367 14.91 8.10 5.78
N ARG A 368 13.87 7.53 5.14
CA ARG A 368 13.97 6.20 4.50
C ARG A 368 14.96 6.19 3.34
N ALA A 369 14.90 7.21 2.47
CA ALA A 369 15.76 7.29 1.29
C ALA A 369 17.25 7.37 1.69
N LEU A 370 17.60 8.26 2.61
CA LEU A 370 18.98 8.39 3.12
C LEU A 370 19.43 7.14 3.88
N ALA A 371 18.60 6.61 4.79
CA ALA A 371 18.93 5.41 5.55
C ALA A 371 19.22 4.20 4.64
N SER A 372 18.57 4.09 3.48
CA SER A 372 18.83 3.02 2.51
C SER A 372 20.28 3.02 1.97
N GLN A 373 20.95 4.17 2.01
CA GLN A 373 22.33 4.38 1.58
C GLN A 373 23.34 4.43 2.74
N MET A 374 22.91 4.09 3.97
CA MET A 374 23.76 4.10 5.18
C MET A 374 24.25 2.71 5.58
N ALA A 375 25.42 2.59 6.20
CA ALA A 375 25.96 1.33 6.68
C ALA A 375 24.98 0.54 7.60
N PRO A 376 25.04 -0.81 7.63
CA PRO A 376 24.22 -1.61 8.52
C PRO A 376 24.49 -1.23 9.98
N ALA A 377 23.48 -1.34 10.84
CA ALA A 377 23.73 -1.29 12.28
C ALA A 377 24.37 -2.61 12.73
N ARG A 378 25.39 -2.54 13.60
CA ARG A 378 25.98 -3.72 14.22
C ARG A 378 25.47 -3.85 15.65
N ILE A 379 24.86 -4.98 15.96
CA ILE A 379 24.24 -5.25 17.25
C ILE A 379 24.90 -6.50 17.82
N MET A 380 25.35 -6.41 19.07
CA MET A 380 25.79 -7.55 19.85
C MET A 380 24.56 -8.14 20.56
N ARG A 381 24.18 -9.34 20.18
CA ARG A 381 23.18 -10.14 20.90
C ARG A 381 23.89 -11.03 21.89
N SER A 382 23.43 -11.04 23.14
CA SER A 382 23.91 -11.98 24.14
C SER A 382 22.75 -12.82 24.66
N SER A 383 23.02 -14.08 24.97
CA SER A 383 22.06 -14.95 25.66
C SER A 383 22.78 -15.69 26.77
N VAL A 384 22.23 -15.59 27.98
CA VAL A 384 22.72 -16.29 29.17
C VAL A 384 21.71 -17.36 29.52
N THR A 385 22.19 -18.60 29.65
CA THR A 385 21.41 -19.72 30.13
C THR A 385 21.69 -19.97 31.61
N ALA A 386 20.66 -19.99 32.44
CA ALA A 386 20.69 -20.49 33.81
C ALA A 386 20.28 -21.97 33.83
N LYS A 387 21.10 -22.79 34.49
CA LYS A 387 20.94 -24.24 34.64
C LYS A 387 20.78 -24.59 36.11
N ALA A 388 19.73 -25.33 36.41
CA ALA A 388 19.55 -26.01 37.69
C ALA A 388 20.26 -27.37 37.68
N ASP A 389 20.71 -27.82 38.85
CA ASP A 389 21.11 -29.21 39.10
C ASP A 389 19.90 -30.15 39.31
N ALA A 390 18.76 -29.81 38.72
CA ALA A 390 17.54 -30.60 38.71
C ALA A 390 17.11 -30.91 37.28
N ARG A 391 16.28 -31.94 37.09
CA ARG A 391 15.72 -32.29 35.78
C ARG A 391 14.55 -31.37 35.42
N ILE A 392 14.89 -30.13 35.07
CA ILE A 392 13.97 -29.09 34.59
C ILE A 392 14.58 -28.36 33.38
N PRO A 393 13.75 -27.66 32.58
CA PRO A 393 14.25 -26.89 31.44
C PRO A 393 15.18 -25.75 31.85
N PHE A 394 15.93 -25.26 30.87
CA PHE A 394 16.77 -24.09 31.04
C PHE A 394 15.96 -22.81 31.18
N PHE A 395 16.56 -21.82 31.84
CA PHE A 395 16.04 -20.46 31.90
C PHE A 395 17.00 -19.55 31.15
N THR A 396 16.49 -18.59 30.38
CA THR A 396 17.33 -17.73 29.53
C THR A 396 17.06 -16.25 29.77
N ALA A 397 18.11 -15.46 29.69
CA ALA A 397 18.05 -14.00 29.60
C ALA A 397 18.72 -13.56 28.30
N ASN A 398 18.10 -12.62 27.58
CA ASN A 398 18.62 -12.12 26.31
C ASN A 398 18.99 -10.65 26.44
N GLY A 399 20.22 -10.32 26.04
CA GLY A 399 20.76 -8.98 25.96
C GLY A 399 20.92 -8.52 24.51
N SER A 400 21.01 -7.21 24.34
CA SER A 400 21.20 -6.56 23.06
C SER A 400 21.91 -5.24 23.27
N ARG A 401 23.03 -5.03 22.60
CA ARG A 401 23.76 -3.75 22.65
C ARG A 401 24.15 -3.29 21.26
N VAL A 402 23.83 -2.05 20.92
CA VAL A 402 24.29 -1.44 19.66
C VAL A 402 25.80 -1.16 19.72
N LEU A 403 26.58 -1.85 18.90
CA LEU A 403 28.03 -1.61 18.76
C LEU A 403 28.31 -0.45 17.78
N PHE A 404 27.54 -0.40 16.70
CA PHE A 404 27.59 0.67 15.71
C PHE A 404 26.18 0.96 15.22
N PRO A 405 25.66 2.19 15.34
CA PRO A 405 24.27 2.47 15.02
C PRO A 405 23.98 2.41 13.52
N GLY A 406 24.96 2.65 12.63
CA GLY A 406 24.74 2.69 11.18
C GLY A 406 23.53 3.55 10.82
N TRP A 407 22.63 3.03 9.98
CA TRP A 407 21.39 3.72 9.60
C TRP A 407 20.43 4.08 10.78
N LEU A 408 20.55 3.42 11.94
CA LEU A 408 19.75 3.75 13.13
C LEU A 408 20.14 5.10 13.75
N ALA A 409 21.31 5.66 13.38
CA ALA A 409 21.68 7.01 13.77
C ALA A 409 20.74 8.07 13.15
N LEU A 410 20.20 7.78 11.96
CA LEU A 410 19.22 8.64 11.29
C LEU A 410 17.78 8.25 11.65
N ASP A 411 17.44 6.96 11.62
CA ASP A 411 16.10 6.45 11.97
C ASP A 411 16.05 5.99 13.43
N THR A 412 16.13 6.95 14.36
CA THR A 412 16.21 6.69 15.81
C THR A 412 14.99 5.96 16.37
N ALA A 413 13.81 6.17 15.78
CA ALA A 413 12.58 5.45 16.14
C ALA A 413 12.68 3.94 15.87
N ALA A 414 13.63 3.49 15.04
CA ALA A 414 13.87 2.08 14.79
C ALA A 414 14.93 1.46 15.72
N ARG A 415 15.66 2.25 16.52
CA ARG A 415 16.84 1.80 17.28
C ARG A 415 16.49 0.79 18.37
N GLY A 416 15.43 1.05 19.14
CA GLY A 416 15.15 0.31 20.38
C GLY A 416 16.12 0.70 21.50
N GLU A 417 15.91 0.12 22.68
CA GLU A 417 16.77 0.30 23.85
C GLU A 417 17.79 -0.85 23.96
N ASP A 418 18.96 -0.55 24.50
CA ASP A 418 19.94 -1.58 24.85
C ASP A 418 19.46 -2.34 26.09
N VAL A 419 19.62 -3.66 26.06
CA VAL A 419 19.36 -4.56 27.18
C VAL A 419 20.71 -5.14 27.60
N GLU A 420 21.31 -4.59 28.64
CA GLU A 420 22.57 -5.09 29.17
C GLU A 420 22.34 -6.22 30.17
N LEU A 421 23.06 -7.32 29.99
CA LEU A 421 23.14 -8.41 30.96
C LEU A 421 24.35 -8.21 31.87
N PRO A 422 24.28 -8.64 33.14
CA PRO A 422 25.44 -8.64 34.03
C PRO A 422 26.59 -9.48 33.45
N LYS A 423 27.83 -9.11 33.80
CA LYS A 423 29.03 -9.84 33.36
C LYS A 423 29.16 -11.18 34.09
N LEU A 424 28.81 -12.26 33.41
CA LEU A 424 28.80 -13.61 33.96
C LEU A 424 29.86 -14.48 33.26
N ALA A 425 30.30 -15.54 33.94
CA ALA A 425 31.08 -16.61 33.34
C ALA A 425 30.33 -17.95 33.44
N VAL A 426 30.55 -18.84 32.47
CA VAL A 426 30.01 -20.21 32.54
C VAL A 426 30.47 -20.89 33.83
N GLY A 427 29.52 -21.49 34.54
CA GLY A 427 29.72 -22.11 35.85
C GLY A 427 29.59 -21.18 37.05
N ASP A 428 29.41 -19.86 36.87
CA ASP A 428 29.15 -18.96 37.99
C ASP A 428 27.88 -19.37 38.75
N ALA A 429 27.97 -19.36 40.09
CA ALA A 429 26.82 -19.63 40.95
C ALA A 429 25.79 -18.51 40.87
N LEU A 430 24.50 -18.89 40.77
CA LEU A 430 23.36 -17.98 40.75
C LEU A 430 22.51 -18.21 41.99
N ALA A 431 22.35 -17.19 42.82
CA ALA A 431 21.46 -17.26 43.98
C ALA A 431 20.02 -16.94 43.54
N LEU A 432 19.12 -17.89 43.68
CA LEU A 432 17.71 -17.69 43.35
C LEU A 432 17.05 -16.70 44.33
N LEU A 433 16.52 -15.59 43.82
CA LEU A 433 15.74 -14.62 44.61
C LEU A 433 14.24 -14.91 44.52
N SER A 434 13.74 -15.18 43.32
CA SER A 434 12.35 -15.55 43.09
C SER A 434 12.21 -16.46 41.87
N LEU A 435 11.28 -17.41 41.95
CA LEU A 435 10.85 -18.25 40.82
C LEU A 435 9.34 -18.45 40.95
N GLY A 436 8.62 -18.12 39.89
CA GLY A 436 7.17 -18.23 39.82
C GLY A 436 6.69 -18.55 38.41
N SER A 437 5.44 -18.99 38.34
CA SER A 437 4.70 -19.23 37.10
C SER A 437 3.55 -18.24 37.01
N GLU A 438 3.33 -17.72 35.81
CA GLU A 438 2.17 -16.91 35.43
C GLU A 438 1.36 -17.72 34.43
N GLU A 439 0.09 -18.03 34.76
CA GLU A 439 -0.83 -18.61 33.78
C GLU A 439 -1.22 -17.54 32.76
N LYS A 440 -1.05 -17.88 31.49
CA LYS A 440 -1.48 -17.10 30.34
C LYS A 440 -2.37 -17.93 29.46
N GLN A 441 -3.06 -17.27 28.55
CA GLN A 441 -3.83 -17.93 27.50
C GLN A 441 -3.35 -17.45 26.15
N THR A 442 -3.35 -18.35 25.18
CA THR A 442 -3.11 -17.97 23.79
C THR A 442 -4.17 -16.97 23.35
N GLU A 443 -3.79 -15.96 22.57
CA GLU A 443 -4.71 -14.96 22.04
C GLU A 443 -5.07 -15.27 20.57
N PRO A 444 -6.27 -14.89 20.10
CA PRO A 444 -6.62 -15.02 18.70
C PRO A 444 -5.70 -14.15 17.82
N PRO A 445 -5.62 -14.42 16.51
CA PRO A 445 -4.85 -13.58 15.60
C PRO A 445 -5.37 -12.13 15.63
N ASN A 446 -4.46 -11.16 15.68
CA ASN A 446 -4.83 -9.76 15.68
C ASN A 446 -5.62 -9.36 14.43
N ARG A 447 -6.65 -8.52 14.61
CA ARG A 447 -7.32 -7.86 13.47
C ARG A 447 -6.31 -7.06 12.64
N TYR A 448 -6.58 -6.95 11.35
CA TYR A 448 -5.74 -6.14 10.47
C TYR A 448 -5.88 -4.64 10.81
N THR A 449 -4.75 -3.93 10.77
CA THR A 449 -4.75 -2.47 10.63
C THR A 449 -4.79 -2.10 9.14
N GLU A 450 -4.95 -0.82 8.79
CA GLU A 450 -4.81 -0.38 7.39
C GLU A 450 -3.43 -0.76 6.80
N ALA A 451 -2.35 -0.64 7.59
CA ALA A 451 -1.03 -1.11 7.19
C ALA A 451 -0.99 -2.63 6.99
N GLY A 452 -1.59 -3.38 7.92
CA GLY A 452 -1.65 -4.84 7.83
C GLY A 452 -2.43 -5.32 6.60
N LEU A 453 -3.55 -4.68 6.28
CA LEU A 453 -4.36 -5.03 5.11
C LEU A 453 -3.65 -4.66 3.80
N ILE A 454 -2.96 -3.51 3.72
CA ILE A 454 -2.16 -3.18 2.52
C ILE A 454 -1.07 -4.23 2.28
N LYS A 455 -0.37 -4.64 3.34
CA LYS A 455 0.66 -5.68 3.25
C LYS A 455 0.07 -7.00 2.76
N GLU A 456 -1.12 -7.37 3.24
CA GLU A 456 -1.79 -8.60 2.83
C GLU A 456 -2.31 -8.53 1.39
N LEU A 457 -2.87 -7.39 0.97
CA LEU A 457 -3.28 -7.14 -0.42
C LEU A 457 -2.10 -7.25 -1.40
N GLU A 458 -0.98 -6.60 -1.09
CA GLU A 458 0.25 -6.68 -1.86
C GLU A 458 0.78 -8.13 -1.94
N LYS A 459 0.83 -8.83 -0.80
CA LYS A 459 1.26 -10.23 -0.74
C LYS A 459 0.39 -11.16 -1.59
N ARG A 460 -0.93 -10.93 -1.62
CA ARG A 460 -1.90 -11.71 -2.41
C ARG A 460 -2.01 -11.25 -3.86
N GLY A 461 -1.25 -10.23 -4.29
CA GLY A 461 -1.33 -9.67 -5.64
C GLY A 461 -2.61 -8.87 -5.94
N ILE A 462 -3.37 -8.54 -4.90
CA ILE A 462 -4.63 -7.81 -5.00
C ILE A 462 -4.35 -6.30 -4.93
N GLY A 463 -4.78 -5.58 -5.95
CA GLY A 463 -4.56 -4.14 -6.04
C GLY A 463 -3.17 -3.76 -6.56
N ARG A 464 -2.97 -2.45 -6.70
CA ARG A 464 -1.81 -1.80 -7.30
C ARG A 464 -1.53 -0.49 -6.55
N PRO A 465 -0.36 0.16 -6.74
CA PRO A 465 -0.07 1.48 -6.16
C PRO A 465 -1.21 2.50 -6.25
N SER A 466 -1.96 2.51 -7.36
CA SER A 466 -3.10 3.41 -7.58
C SER A 466 -4.39 3.03 -6.85
N THR A 467 -4.49 1.83 -6.25
CA THR A 467 -5.76 1.29 -5.75
C THR A 467 -5.79 1.00 -4.26
N TYR A 468 -4.66 0.82 -3.58
CA TYR A 468 -4.65 0.49 -2.14
C TYR A 468 -5.48 1.48 -1.31
N ALA A 469 -5.25 2.77 -1.48
CA ALA A 469 -5.96 3.81 -0.73
C ALA A 469 -7.46 3.89 -1.09
N SER A 470 -7.83 3.64 -2.35
CA SER A 470 -9.24 3.69 -2.78
C SER A 470 -10.02 2.46 -2.34
N ILE A 471 -9.39 1.29 -2.28
CA ILE A 471 -9.96 0.06 -1.70
C ILE A 471 -10.33 0.31 -0.23
N MET A 472 -9.38 0.79 0.58
CA MET A 472 -9.63 1.11 2.00
C MET A 472 -10.78 2.10 2.18
N LYS A 473 -10.76 3.18 1.40
CA LYS A 473 -11.81 4.19 1.45
C LYS A 473 -13.17 3.61 1.07
N THR A 474 -13.22 2.74 0.06
CA THR A 474 -14.49 2.20 -0.46
C THR A 474 -15.13 1.23 0.55
N ILE A 475 -14.38 0.29 1.13
CA ILE A 475 -14.95 -0.65 2.10
C ILE A 475 -15.44 0.07 3.38
N ALA A 476 -14.77 1.16 3.77
CA ALA A 476 -15.21 2.01 4.88
C ALA A 476 -16.45 2.84 4.51
N ASP A 477 -16.43 3.58 3.40
CA ASP A 477 -17.54 4.45 2.96
C ASP A 477 -18.84 3.66 2.72
N ARG A 478 -18.73 2.37 2.36
CA ARG A 478 -19.87 1.46 2.16
C ARG A 478 -20.42 0.87 3.47
N GLY A 479 -19.79 1.15 4.60
CA GLY A 479 -20.18 0.61 5.91
C GLY A 479 -19.93 -0.90 6.05
N TYR A 480 -18.98 -1.45 5.29
CA TYR A 480 -18.60 -2.85 5.42
C TYR A 480 -17.58 -3.09 6.53
N VAL A 481 -16.84 -2.05 6.89
CA VAL A 481 -15.76 -2.13 7.87
C VAL A 481 -15.79 -0.89 8.73
N ASP A 482 -15.75 -1.09 10.04
CA ASP A 482 -15.55 -0.03 11.02
C ASP A 482 -14.08 0.01 11.46
N LYS A 483 -13.61 1.23 11.75
CA LYS A 483 -12.28 1.43 12.31
C LYS A 483 -12.39 1.60 13.82
N VAL A 484 -12.01 0.57 14.57
CA VAL A 484 -11.99 0.56 16.04
C VAL A 484 -10.55 0.75 16.50
N GLY A 485 -10.23 1.97 16.94
CA GLY A 485 -8.84 2.38 17.19
C GLY A 485 -8.01 2.33 15.90
N ARG A 486 -7.05 1.41 15.83
CA ARG A 486 -6.23 1.17 14.62
C ARG A 486 -6.66 -0.07 13.83
N SER A 487 -7.58 -0.86 14.38
CA SER A 487 -8.01 -2.13 13.81
C SER A 487 -9.21 -1.95 12.89
N LEU A 488 -9.25 -2.75 11.84
CA LEU A 488 -10.35 -2.85 10.89
C LEU A 488 -11.23 -4.02 11.32
N GLN A 489 -12.48 -3.73 11.65
CA GLN A 489 -13.47 -4.73 12.06
C GLN A 489 -14.58 -4.80 11.00
N PRO A 490 -14.80 -5.94 10.33
CA PRO A 490 -15.96 -6.14 9.48
C PRO A 490 -17.25 -5.88 10.26
N THR A 491 -18.18 -5.13 9.66
CA THR A 491 -19.52 -4.97 10.22
C THR A 491 -20.33 -6.24 9.97
N ALA A 492 -21.46 -6.41 10.66
CA ALA A 492 -22.39 -7.50 10.34
C ALA A 492 -22.83 -7.47 8.87
N THR A 493 -22.99 -6.28 8.29
CA THR A 493 -23.27 -6.13 6.85
C THR A 493 -22.09 -6.61 6.01
N GLY A 494 -20.86 -6.25 6.36
CA GLY A 494 -19.65 -6.70 5.68
C GLY A 494 -19.49 -8.22 5.72
N MET A 495 -19.74 -8.85 6.88
CA MET A 495 -19.72 -10.31 7.04
C MET A 495 -20.75 -11.01 6.16
N VAL A 496 -22.00 -10.52 6.15
CA VAL A 496 -23.08 -11.09 5.32
C VAL A 496 -22.75 -10.96 3.83
N VAL A 497 -22.26 -9.80 3.39
CA VAL A 497 -21.90 -9.59 1.97
C VAL A 497 -20.72 -10.47 1.56
N SER A 498 -19.68 -10.57 2.40
CA SER A 498 -18.55 -11.45 2.14
C SER A 498 -18.99 -12.91 2.04
N GLY A 499 -19.70 -13.42 3.06
CA GLY A 499 -20.17 -14.80 3.08
C GLY A 499 -21.10 -15.14 1.91
N TRP A 500 -22.03 -14.24 1.57
CA TRP A 500 -22.92 -14.45 0.43
C TRP A 500 -22.16 -14.51 -0.90
N LEU A 501 -21.14 -13.66 -1.08
CA LEU A 501 -20.29 -13.70 -2.27
C LEU A 501 -19.38 -14.94 -2.31
N GLU A 502 -18.85 -15.37 -1.17
CA GLU A 502 -18.04 -16.58 -1.07
C GLU A 502 -18.86 -17.84 -1.43
N GLU A 503 -20.12 -17.90 -1.01
CA GLU A 503 -21.01 -19.03 -1.29
C GLU A 503 -21.48 -19.06 -2.75
N ASN A 504 -21.84 -17.89 -3.32
CA ASN A 504 -22.54 -17.82 -4.59
C ASN A 504 -21.64 -17.41 -5.78
N PHE A 505 -20.51 -16.75 -5.51
CA PHE A 505 -19.58 -16.22 -6.52
C PHE A 505 -18.10 -16.47 -6.13
N PRO A 506 -17.71 -17.68 -5.68
CA PRO A 506 -16.39 -17.94 -5.09
C PRO A 506 -15.23 -17.59 -6.03
N THR A 507 -15.40 -17.81 -7.34
CA THR A 507 -14.40 -17.48 -8.38
C THR A 507 -14.06 -16.00 -8.35
N TYR A 508 -15.06 -15.11 -8.38
CA TYR A 508 -14.88 -13.66 -8.53
C TYR A 508 -14.45 -12.94 -7.26
N VAL A 509 -14.52 -13.61 -6.11
CA VAL A 509 -13.99 -13.12 -4.83
C VAL A 509 -12.76 -13.90 -4.36
N SER A 510 -12.18 -14.74 -5.22
CA SER A 510 -10.92 -15.41 -4.94
C SER A 510 -9.73 -14.46 -5.12
N ASP A 511 -8.71 -14.68 -4.29
CA ASP A 511 -7.45 -13.95 -4.36
C ASP A 511 -6.78 -14.18 -5.72
N THR A 512 -6.73 -15.45 -6.15
CA THR A 512 -6.14 -15.89 -7.42
C THR A 512 -6.76 -15.18 -8.61
N PHE A 513 -8.09 -15.21 -8.74
CA PHE A 513 -8.78 -14.58 -9.85
C PHE A 513 -8.54 -13.06 -9.91
N THR A 514 -8.54 -12.41 -8.74
CA THR A 514 -8.33 -10.96 -8.67
C THR A 514 -6.90 -10.58 -9.05
N ALA A 515 -5.92 -11.36 -8.60
CA ALA A 515 -4.52 -11.18 -8.94
C ALA A 515 -4.26 -11.45 -10.42
N GLU A 516 -4.83 -12.54 -10.97
CA GLU A 516 -4.77 -12.88 -12.40
C GLU A 516 -5.35 -11.75 -13.24
N MET A 517 -6.56 -11.26 -12.94
CA MET A 517 -7.16 -10.17 -13.69
C MET A 517 -6.33 -8.88 -13.64
N GLU A 518 -5.71 -8.55 -12.49
CA GLU A 518 -4.80 -7.40 -12.47
C GLU A 518 -3.52 -7.66 -13.30
N ASN A 519 -3.02 -8.90 -13.38
CA ASN A 519 -1.91 -9.25 -14.27
C ASN A 519 -2.32 -9.16 -15.74
N GLU A 520 -3.52 -9.62 -16.12
CA GLU A 520 -4.04 -9.48 -17.48
C GLU A 520 -4.15 -8.02 -17.91
N LEU A 521 -4.57 -7.13 -16.99
CA LEU A 521 -4.56 -5.68 -17.24
C LEU A 521 -3.14 -5.12 -17.42
N ASP A 522 -2.15 -5.66 -16.70
CA ASP A 522 -0.76 -5.26 -16.85
C ASP A 522 -0.14 -5.85 -18.15
N GLU A 523 -0.59 -7.02 -18.60
CA GLU A 523 -0.25 -7.61 -19.92
C GLU A 523 -0.82 -6.75 -21.07
N ILE A 524 -2.06 -6.24 -20.94
CA ILE A 524 -2.62 -5.26 -21.90
C ILE A 524 -1.74 -4.00 -21.93
N ALA A 525 -1.30 -3.52 -20.76
CA ALA A 525 -0.45 -2.33 -20.65
C ALA A 525 0.93 -2.50 -21.34
N ARG A 526 1.42 -3.73 -21.44
CA ARG A 526 2.68 -4.09 -22.14
C ARG A 526 2.48 -4.49 -23.60
N GLY A 527 1.23 -4.55 -24.08
CA GLY A 527 0.90 -5.02 -25.43
C GLY A 527 1.01 -6.54 -25.61
N GLU A 528 1.08 -7.30 -24.53
CA GLU A 528 1.18 -8.77 -24.53
C GLU A 528 -0.18 -9.45 -24.66
N ARG A 529 -1.28 -8.70 -24.44
CA ARG A 529 -2.65 -9.21 -24.45
C ARG A 529 -3.62 -8.20 -25.10
N GLY A 530 -4.66 -8.72 -25.77
CA GLY A 530 -5.69 -7.92 -26.43
C GLY A 530 -6.84 -7.47 -25.52
N TYR A 531 -7.30 -6.24 -25.70
CA TYR A 531 -8.40 -5.63 -24.93
C TYR A 531 -9.72 -6.43 -25.03
N THR A 532 -10.22 -6.63 -26.25
CA THR A 532 -11.55 -7.20 -26.48
C THR A 532 -11.60 -8.67 -26.09
N GLU A 533 -10.55 -9.42 -26.37
CA GLU A 533 -10.41 -10.83 -26.01
C GLU A 533 -10.46 -11.01 -24.49
N THR A 534 -9.74 -10.18 -23.75
CA THR A 534 -9.71 -10.21 -22.28
C THR A 534 -11.09 -9.94 -21.70
N LEU A 535 -11.76 -8.86 -22.14
CA LEU A 535 -13.08 -8.51 -21.65
C LEU A 535 -14.14 -9.56 -22.00
N LYS A 536 -14.05 -10.17 -23.19
CA LYS A 536 -14.97 -11.23 -23.61
C LYS A 536 -14.76 -12.51 -22.81
N ALA A 537 -13.51 -12.90 -22.57
CA ALA A 537 -13.14 -14.07 -21.77
C ALA A 537 -13.65 -13.94 -20.33
N PHE A 538 -13.59 -12.73 -19.77
CA PHE A 538 -14.14 -12.42 -18.46
C PHE A 538 -15.68 -12.37 -18.46
N TYR A 539 -16.29 -11.56 -19.32
CA TYR A 539 -17.70 -11.18 -19.18
C TYR A 539 -18.65 -12.32 -19.51
N GLY A 540 -18.33 -13.15 -20.51
CA GLY A 540 -19.22 -14.22 -20.95
C GLY A 540 -19.60 -15.22 -19.83
N PRO A 541 -18.63 -15.80 -19.11
CA PRO A 541 -18.90 -16.62 -17.93
C PRO A 541 -19.54 -15.83 -16.78
N PHE A 542 -19.03 -14.63 -16.49
CA PHE A 542 -19.54 -13.79 -15.40
C PHE A 542 -21.02 -13.45 -15.54
N GLU A 543 -21.44 -13.00 -16.73
CA GLU A 543 -22.83 -12.65 -16.98
C GLU A 543 -23.76 -13.86 -16.81
N LYS A 544 -23.33 -15.05 -17.27
CA LYS A 544 -24.10 -16.29 -17.11
C LYS A 544 -24.30 -16.63 -15.65
N GLU A 545 -23.27 -16.50 -14.82
CA GLU A 545 -23.36 -16.74 -13.38
C GLU A 545 -24.24 -15.70 -12.67
N VAL A 546 -24.11 -14.41 -13.01
CA VAL A 546 -24.97 -13.36 -12.43
C VAL A 546 -26.44 -13.58 -12.80
N ARG A 547 -26.74 -13.92 -14.06
CA ARG A 547 -28.10 -14.25 -14.50
C ARG A 547 -28.65 -15.50 -13.82
N ALA A 548 -27.82 -16.53 -13.60
CA ALA A 548 -28.23 -17.69 -12.82
C ALA A 548 -28.55 -17.31 -11.37
N GLY A 549 -27.79 -16.37 -10.81
CA GLY A 549 -27.98 -15.79 -9.48
C GLY A 549 -29.35 -15.16 -9.25
N ASP A 550 -30.07 -14.71 -10.28
CA ASP A 550 -31.44 -14.19 -10.14
C ASP A 550 -32.43 -15.24 -9.60
N LYS A 551 -32.09 -16.54 -9.64
CA LYS A 551 -32.88 -17.63 -9.05
C LYS A 551 -32.58 -17.91 -7.58
N LEU A 552 -31.51 -17.31 -7.02
CA LEU A 552 -31.13 -17.53 -5.62
C LEU A 552 -32.23 -17.03 -4.67
N PRO A 553 -32.41 -17.68 -3.51
CA PRO A 553 -33.28 -17.13 -2.46
C PRO A 553 -32.72 -15.78 -1.98
N LYS A 554 -33.60 -14.95 -1.42
CA LYS A 554 -33.19 -13.69 -0.81
C LYS A 554 -32.53 -14.00 0.53
N ALA A 555 -31.28 -13.59 0.73
CA ALA A 555 -30.54 -13.74 1.98
C ALA A 555 -31.22 -13.10 3.21
N THR A 556 -32.26 -12.27 3.06
CA THR A 556 -33.10 -11.84 4.20
C THR A 556 -34.07 -12.93 4.70
N SER A 557 -34.09 -14.11 4.07
CA SER A 557 -34.87 -15.26 4.54
C SER A 557 -34.06 -16.18 5.46
N LEU A 558 -33.08 -15.64 6.22
CA LEU A 558 -32.14 -16.38 7.10
C LEU A 558 -32.81 -17.26 8.19
N GLY A 559 -34.11 -17.47 8.13
CA GLY A 559 -34.87 -18.25 9.10
C GLY A 559 -34.94 -17.54 10.44
N ASP A 560 -35.30 -18.29 11.47
CA ASP A 560 -35.32 -17.80 12.84
C ASP A 560 -33.90 -17.46 13.29
N ALA A 561 -33.76 -16.34 13.99
CA ALA A 561 -32.48 -15.95 14.55
C ALA A 561 -32.00 -17.02 15.54
N GLY A 562 -30.75 -17.46 15.42
CA GLY A 562 -30.17 -18.45 16.34
C GLY A 562 -30.18 -17.94 17.79
N ALA A 563 -30.07 -18.85 18.77
CA ALA A 563 -30.19 -18.54 20.21
C ALA A 563 -29.27 -17.41 20.72
N ALA A 564 -28.20 -17.09 20.01
CA ALA A 564 -27.30 -15.97 20.30
C ALA A 564 -27.90 -14.58 20.00
N PHE A 565 -29.04 -14.50 19.32
CA PHE A 565 -29.72 -13.26 18.92
C PHE A 565 -31.14 -13.22 19.50
N PRO A 566 -31.29 -12.96 20.82
CA PRO A 566 -32.60 -12.93 21.45
C PRO A 566 -33.49 -11.85 20.82
N CYS A 567 -34.76 -12.21 20.59
CA CYS A 567 -35.76 -11.29 20.07
C CYS A 567 -35.95 -10.14 21.08
N PRO A 568 -35.76 -8.86 20.70
CA PRO A 568 -35.89 -7.74 21.65
C PRO A 568 -37.33 -7.50 22.14
N LEU A 569 -38.31 -8.18 21.55
CA LEU A 569 -39.73 -8.13 21.92
C LEU A 569 -40.19 -9.38 22.68
N CYS A 570 -39.41 -10.46 22.62
CA CYS A 570 -39.78 -11.76 23.14
C CYS A 570 -38.79 -12.06 24.27
N ASN A 571 -39.24 -11.91 25.52
CA ASN A 571 -38.45 -12.21 26.71
C ASN A 571 -38.09 -13.69 26.78
#